data_AF-A0A2I0WP30-F1
#
_entry.id   AF-A0A2I0WP30-F1
#
_cell.length_a   1.000
_cell.length_b   1.000
_cell.length_c   1.000
_cell.angle_alpha   90.00
_cell.angle_beta   90.00
_cell.angle_gamma   90.00
#
_symmetry.space_group_name_H-M   'P 1'
#
loop_
_entity.id
_entity.type
_entity.pdbx_description
1 polymer ?
#
loop_
_entity_poly.entity_id
_entity_poly.type
_entity_poly.pdbx_seq_one_letter_code
_entity_poly.pdbx_strand_id
1 'polypeptide(L)'
;MVRFSVSQEGLWSVKKSVESHNHELARPDDQHLLRSARSISEDNSSVLKSMTEAGIRTVDAFTYLSDEVGGVANLGFTKRDAYNHIQKERRAKFESGDTNSLIKLFKERAIDDHMFAWDVETDEDGCLLNEKHDQRPY
;
A
#
# COMPACT_ATOMS: atom_id res chain seq x y z
N MET A 1 -31.12 -0.40 0.44
CA MET A 1 -30.66 0.47 1.56
C MET A 1 -31.03 -0.20 2.89
N VAL A 2 -30.08 -0.32 3.83
CA VAL A 2 -30.35 -0.85 5.18
C VAL A 2 -30.25 0.31 6.18
N ARG A 3 -31.25 0.45 7.08
CA ARG A 3 -31.22 1.41 8.19
C ARG A 3 -31.03 0.66 9.49
N PHE A 4 -30.03 1.08 10.24
CA PHE A 4 -29.73 0.57 11.58
C PHE A 4 -30.29 1.52 12.65
N SER A 5 -30.57 0.98 13.82
CA SER A 5 -30.84 1.73 15.05
C SER A 5 -30.01 1.16 16.19
N VAL A 6 -29.61 2.03 17.11
CA VAL A 6 -28.87 1.66 18.33
C VAL A 6 -29.78 1.90 19.53
N SER A 7 -29.91 0.91 20.41
CA SER A 7 -30.67 1.05 21.67
C SER A 7 -29.91 1.92 22.68
N GLN A 8 -30.59 2.32 23.77
CA GLN A 8 -29.92 3.01 24.90
C GLN A 8 -28.85 2.14 25.57
N GLU A 9 -28.93 0.82 25.41
CA GLU A 9 -27.95 -0.16 25.90
C GLU A 9 -26.81 -0.42 24.89
N GLY A 10 -26.79 0.29 23.75
CA GLY A 10 -25.74 0.16 22.73
C GLY A 10 -25.94 -1.00 21.74
N LEU A 11 -27.08 -1.69 21.77
CA LEU A 11 -27.34 -2.82 20.88
C LEU A 11 -27.78 -2.34 19.48
N TRP A 12 -27.10 -2.84 18.45
CA TRP A 12 -27.41 -2.55 17.05
C TRP A 12 -28.54 -3.46 16.54
N SER A 13 -29.56 -2.87 15.92
CA SER A 13 -30.67 -3.58 15.29
C SER A 13 -30.96 -3.04 13.88
N VAL A 14 -31.46 -3.91 13.01
CA VAL A 14 -31.90 -3.51 11.66
C VAL A 14 -33.35 -3.04 11.73
N LYS A 15 -33.58 -1.76 11.42
CA LYS A 15 -34.91 -1.13 11.45
C LYS A 15 -35.65 -1.22 10.11
N LYS A 16 -34.90 -1.22 9.01
CA LYS A 16 -35.47 -1.31 7.65
C LYS A 16 -34.44 -1.91 6.70
N SER A 17 -34.84 -2.92 5.94
CA SER A 17 -34.15 -3.36 4.72
C SER A 17 -35.00 -2.99 3.51
N VAL A 18 -34.38 -2.39 2.50
CA VAL A 18 -34.99 -2.19 1.18
C VAL A 18 -34.13 -2.95 0.19
N GLU A 19 -34.70 -4.02 -0.34
CA GLU A 19 -34.07 -4.94 -1.30
C GLU A 19 -34.32 -4.54 -2.75
N SER A 20 -35.29 -3.67 -3.03
CA SER A 20 -35.50 -3.13 -4.37
C SER A 20 -34.42 -2.11 -4.72
N HIS A 21 -33.82 -2.28 -5.90
CA HIS A 21 -32.82 -1.40 -6.48
C HIS A 21 -33.36 -0.79 -7.79
N ASN A 22 -32.89 0.40 -8.13
CA ASN A 22 -33.19 1.07 -9.40
C ASN A 22 -32.17 0.75 -10.50
N HIS A 23 -31.28 -0.21 -10.26
CA HIS A 23 -30.25 -0.69 -11.18
C HIS A 23 -30.00 -2.18 -10.91
N GLU A 24 -29.36 -2.87 -11.86
CA GLU A 24 -28.91 -4.24 -11.67
C GLU A 24 -27.83 -4.33 -10.59
N LEU A 25 -27.84 -5.41 -9.81
CA LEU A 25 -26.76 -5.70 -8.87
C LEU A 25 -25.47 -6.01 -9.63
N ALA A 26 -24.33 -5.75 -8.99
CA ALA A 26 -23.03 -6.10 -9.55
C ALA A 26 -22.96 -7.61 -9.82
N ARG A 27 -22.41 -7.98 -10.98
CA ARG A 27 -22.21 -9.39 -11.33
C ARG A 27 -21.13 -10.01 -10.45
N PRO A 28 -21.17 -11.33 -10.20
CA PRO A 28 -20.11 -12.02 -9.48
C PRO A 28 -18.71 -11.74 -10.06
N ASP A 29 -18.59 -11.69 -11.39
CA ASP A 29 -17.34 -11.41 -12.08
C ASP A 29 -16.80 -9.99 -11.80
N ASP A 30 -17.69 -9.04 -11.49
CA ASP A 30 -17.35 -7.65 -11.17
C ASP A 30 -17.14 -7.42 -9.67
N GLN A 31 -17.26 -8.46 -8.84
CA GLN A 31 -17.16 -8.35 -7.39
C GLN A 31 -15.80 -7.77 -6.96
N HIS A 32 -14.73 -8.13 -7.67
CA HIS A 32 -13.38 -7.60 -7.47
C HIS A 32 -13.26 -6.07 -7.71
N LEU A 33 -14.27 -5.42 -8.30
CA LEU A 33 -14.33 -3.96 -8.48
C LEU A 33 -15.00 -3.26 -7.28
N LEU A 34 -15.84 -3.98 -6.54
CA LEU A 34 -16.55 -3.45 -5.37
C LEU A 34 -15.58 -3.29 -4.20
N ARG A 35 -15.40 -2.05 -3.73
CA ARG A 35 -14.47 -1.76 -2.62
C ARG A 35 -14.72 -2.62 -1.38
N SER A 36 -15.99 -2.91 -1.04
CA SER A 36 -16.36 -3.73 0.12
C SER A 36 -16.00 -5.21 -0.02
N ALA A 37 -15.78 -5.68 -1.24
CA ALA A 37 -15.38 -7.06 -1.52
C ALA A 37 -13.88 -7.18 -1.80
N ARG A 38 -13.14 -6.06 -1.86
CA ARG A 38 -11.70 -6.09 -2.07
C ARG A 38 -10.95 -6.28 -0.77
N SER A 39 -10.13 -7.32 -0.71
CA SER A 39 -9.21 -7.58 0.39
C SER A 39 -7.97 -8.28 -0.12
N ILE A 40 -6.82 -7.96 0.47
CA ILE A 40 -5.57 -8.68 0.21
C ILE A 40 -5.44 -9.71 1.34
N SER A 41 -5.45 -10.99 1.00
CA SER A 41 -5.18 -12.07 1.96
C SER A 41 -3.74 -11.99 2.48
N GLU A 42 -3.50 -12.58 3.64
CA GLU A 42 -2.15 -12.65 4.23
C GLU A 42 -1.16 -13.37 3.30
N ASP A 43 -1.59 -14.46 2.65
CA ASP A 43 -0.78 -15.18 1.67
C ASP A 43 -0.39 -14.29 0.49
N ASN A 44 -1.36 -13.61 -0.13
CA ASN A 44 -1.09 -12.72 -1.27
C ASN A 44 -0.25 -11.51 -0.85
N SER A 45 -0.45 -10.99 0.37
CA SER A 45 0.38 -9.93 0.94
C SER A 45 1.84 -10.38 1.07
N SER A 46 2.06 -11.60 1.60
CA SER A 46 3.40 -12.17 1.77
C SER A 46 4.12 -12.33 0.43
N VAL A 47 3.44 -12.86 -0.60
CA VAL A 47 4.00 -13.03 -1.95
C VAL A 47 4.33 -11.67 -2.58
N LEU A 48 3.41 -10.70 -2.51
CA LEU A 48 3.66 -9.34 -3.00
C LEU A 48 4.90 -8.73 -2.34
N LYS A 49 5.01 -8.87 -1.02
CA LYS A 49 6.15 -8.36 -0.25
C LYS A 49 7.45 -9.02 -0.69
N SER A 50 7.53 -10.36 -0.65
CA SER A 50 8.73 -11.10 -1.02
C SER A 50 9.19 -10.81 -2.44
N MET A 51 8.27 -10.78 -3.42
CA MET A 51 8.63 -10.44 -4.80
C MET A 51 9.17 -9.02 -4.92
N THR A 52 8.53 -8.05 -4.26
CA THR A 52 9.00 -6.66 -4.32
C THR A 52 10.31 -6.42 -3.59
N GLU A 53 10.59 -7.16 -2.52
CA GLU A 53 11.88 -7.14 -1.82
C GLU A 53 12.99 -7.79 -2.66
N ALA A 54 12.66 -8.78 -3.48
CA ALA A 54 13.56 -9.35 -4.50
C ALA A 54 13.75 -8.45 -5.75
N GLY A 55 13.19 -7.23 -5.74
CA GLY A 55 13.33 -6.26 -6.84
C GLY A 55 12.34 -6.44 -7.99
N ILE A 56 11.40 -7.39 -7.90
CA ILE A 56 10.34 -7.56 -8.89
C ILE A 56 9.35 -6.39 -8.78
N ARG A 57 8.93 -5.83 -9.90
CA ARG A 57 8.00 -4.69 -9.89
C ARG A 57 6.65 -5.15 -9.36
N THR A 58 5.96 -4.30 -8.59
CA THR A 58 4.63 -4.61 -8.04
C THR A 58 3.62 -5.00 -9.12
N VAL A 59 3.75 -4.46 -10.33
CA VAL A 59 2.93 -4.87 -11.48
C VAL A 59 3.16 -6.33 -11.86
N ASP A 60 4.41 -6.79 -11.90
CA ASP A 60 4.74 -8.15 -12.32
C ASP A 60 4.34 -9.16 -11.24
N ALA A 61 4.54 -8.81 -9.96
CA ALA A 61 4.06 -9.61 -8.84
C ALA A 61 2.52 -9.72 -8.81
N PHE A 62 1.82 -8.63 -9.12
CA PHE A 62 0.37 -8.64 -9.27
C PHE A 62 -0.09 -9.51 -10.45
N THR A 63 0.59 -9.42 -11.60
CA THR A 63 0.28 -10.25 -12.76
C THR A 63 0.49 -11.73 -12.44
N TYR A 64 1.60 -12.09 -11.79
CA TYR A 64 1.85 -13.45 -11.31
C TYR A 64 0.69 -13.98 -10.46
N LEU A 65 0.29 -13.23 -9.43
CA LEU A 65 -0.81 -13.64 -8.55
C LEU A 65 -2.14 -13.76 -9.30
N SER A 66 -2.41 -12.86 -10.25
CA SER A 66 -3.57 -12.95 -11.12
C SER A 66 -3.54 -14.23 -11.96
N ASP A 67 -2.41 -14.56 -12.55
CA ASP A 67 -2.28 -15.73 -13.41
C ASP A 67 -2.46 -17.04 -12.61
N GLU A 68 -1.92 -17.11 -11.40
CA GLU A 68 -2.06 -18.26 -10.48
C GLU A 68 -3.53 -18.58 -10.14
N VAL A 69 -4.37 -17.55 -10.02
CA VAL A 69 -5.82 -17.71 -9.72
C VAL A 69 -6.70 -17.70 -10.97
N GLY A 70 -6.10 -17.72 -12.17
CA GLY A 70 -6.84 -17.74 -13.44
C GLY A 70 -7.48 -16.40 -13.83
N GLY A 71 -6.98 -15.28 -13.31
CA GLY A 71 -7.33 -13.93 -13.71
C GLY A 71 -7.64 -12.99 -12.55
N VAL A 72 -7.61 -11.68 -12.85
CA VAL A 72 -7.82 -10.61 -11.87
C VAL A 72 -9.17 -10.70 -11.14
N ALA A 73 -10.20 -11.20 -11.82
CA ALA A 73 -11.52 -11.36 -11.22
C ALA A 73 -11.53 -12.31 -10.01
N ASN A 74 -10.64 -13.31 -10.00
CA ASN A 74 -10.55 -14.32 -8.94
C ASN A 74 -9.58 -13.92 -7.82
N LEU A 75 -8.81 -12.85 -8.01
CA LEU A 75 -7.76 -12.43 -7.09
C LEU A 75 -8.31 -11.71 -5.84
N GLY A 76 -9.48 -11.10 -5.94
CA GLY A 76 -10.14 -10.42 -4.83
C GLY A 76 -9.58 -9.04 -4.49
N PHE A 77 -8.63 -8.51 -5.28
CA PHE A 77 -8.15 -7.13 -5.15
C PHE A 77 -7.63 -6.60 -6.49
N THR A 78 -7.52 -5.27 -6.60
CA THR A 78 -7.06 -4.62 -7.83
C THR A 78 -5.57 -4.35 -7.80
N LYS A 79 -5.00 -4.10 -8.97
CA LYS A 79 -3.61 -3.63 -9.13
C LYS A 79 -3.31 -2.43 -8.23
N ARG A 80 -4.25 -1.47 -8.12
CA ARG A 80 -4.09 -0.30 -7.25
C ARG A 80 -3.98 -0.69 -5.77
N ASP A 81 -4.74 -1.68 -5.33
CA ASP A 81 -4.68 -2.14 -3.95
C ASP A 81 -3.31 -2.76 -3.65
N ALA A 82 -2.73 -3.51 -4.60
CA ALA A 82 -1.36 -4.04 -4.47
C ALA A 82 -0.32 -2.91 -4.32
N TYR A 83 -0.40 -1.87 -5.16
CA TYR A 83 0.47 -0.69 -5.04
C TYR A 83 0.31 0.01 -3.69
N ASN A 84 -0.93 0.23 -3.26
CA ASN A 84 -1.22 0.88 -1.98
C ASN A 84 -0.67 0.07 -0.80
N HIS A 85 -0.80 -1.25 -0.85
CA HIS A 85 -0.27 -2.15 0.17
C HIS A 85 1.25 -2.08 0.26
N ILE A 86 1.95 -2.22 -0.87
CA ILE A 86 3.42 -2.11 -0.91
C ILE A 86 3.90 -0.73 -0.49
N GLN A 87 3.21 0.34 -0.89
CA GLN A 87 3.54 1.70 -0.44
C GLN A 87 3.34 1.85 1.07
N LYS A 88 2.28 1.28 1.64
CA LYS A 88 2.05 1.29 3.08
C LYS A 88 3.17 0.56 3.82
N GLU A 89 3.55 -0.64 3.37
CA GLU A 89 4.68 -1.41 3.93
C GLU A 89 5.99 -0.62 3.84
N ARG A 90 6.27 0.01 2.70
CA ARG A 90 7.46 0.86 2.55
C ARG A 90 7.42 2.04 3.51
N ARG A 91 6.30 2.75 3.63
CA ARG A 91 6.15 3.87 4.57
C ARG A 91 6.31 3.44 6.02
N ALA A 92 5.79 2.27 6.40
CA ALA A 92 5.94 1.72 7.75
C ALA A 92 7.43 1.51 8.12
N LYS A 93 8.30 1.18 7.15
CA LYS A 93 9.75 1.10 7.37
C LYS A 93 10.40 2.47 7.65
N PHE A 94 9.76 3.57 7.25
CA PHE A 94 10.26 4.95 7.40
C PHE A 94 9.42 5.80 8.36
N GLU A 95 8.43 5.21 9.04
CA GLU A 95 7.41 5.94 9.81
C GLU A 95 7.96 6.59 11.09
N SER A 96 9.23 6.37 11.43
CA SER A 96 9.92 7.20 12.43
C SER A 96 10.12 8.64 11.96
N GLY A 97 10.00 8.94 10.65
CA GLY A 97 10.36 10.26 10.11
C GLY A 97 11.82 10.63 10.40
N ASP A 98 12.59 9.66 10.89
CA ASP A 98 13.93 9.84 11.39
C ASP A 98 14.87 9.74 10.20
N THR A 99 15.46 10.87 9.86
CA THR A 99 16.49 10.97 8.83
C THR A 99 17.61 9.95 9.07
N ASN A 100 17.86 9.55 10.33
CA ASN A 100 18.81 8.49 10.65
C ASN A 100 18.40 7.11 10.14
N SER A 101 17.10 6.81 10.05
CA SER A 101 16.60 5.54 9.50
C SER A 101 16.86 5.45 7.98
N LEU A 102 16.77 6.57 7.26
CA LEU A 102 17.14 6.68 5.84
C LEU A 102 18.66 6.58 5.64
N ILE A 103 19.46 7.27 6.47
CA ILE A 103 20.92 7.18 6.43
C ILE A 103 21.38 5.73 6.70
N LYS A 104 20.77 5.06 7.68
CA LYS A 104 21.07 3.65 7.98
C LYS A 104 20.75 2.75 6.78
N LEU A 105 19.61 2.94 6.13
CA LEU A 105 19.25 2.19 4.92
C LEU A 105 20.27 2.39 3.81
N PHE A 106 20.72 3.63 3.58
CA PHE A 106 21.72 3.91 2.54
C PHE A 106 23.09 3.30 2.88
N LYS A 107 23.50 3.31 4.15
CA LYS A 107 24.70 2.59 4.62
C LYS A 107 24.60 1.09 4.37
N GLU A 108 23.49 0.47 4.75
CA GLU A 108 23.24 -0.96 4.50
C GLU A 108 23.22 -1.27 3.00
N ARG A 109 22.59 -0.41 2.20
CA ARG A 109 22.52 -0.58 0.75
C ARG A 109 23.88 -0.44 0.07
N ALA A 110 24.76 0.44 0.54
CA ALA A 110 26.12 0.58 0.04
C ALA A 110 27.00 -0.63 0.37
N ILE A 111 26.67 -1.40 1.42
CA ILE A 111 27.33 -2.67 1.73
C ILE A 111 26.89 -3.75 0.74
N ASP A 112 25.58 -3.83 0.47
CA ASP A 112 24.99 -4.87 -0.39
C ASP A 112 25.18 -4.62 -1.90
N ASP A 113 25.31 -3.36 -2.31
CA ASP A 113 25.37 -2.94 -3.70
C ASP A 113 26.55 -2.00 -3.92
N HIS A 114 27.67 -2.54 -4.42
CA HIS A 114 28.89 -1.78 -4.67
C HIS A 114 28.75 -0.71 -5.77
N MET A 115 27.65 -0.70 -6.53
CA MET A 115 27.35 0.35 -7.51
C MET A 115 26.46 1.46 -6.92
N PHE A 116 25.99 1.29 -5.68
CA PHE A 116 25.16 2.27 -4.99
C PHE A 116 26.02 3.37 -4.37
N ALA A 117 25.91 4.58 -4.90
CA ALA A 117 26.54 5.79 -4.37
C ALA A 117 25.48 6.71 -3.75
N TRP A 118 25.78 7.27 -2.58
CA TRP A 118 24.95 8.25 -1.89
C TRP A 118 25.86 9.20 -1.10
N ASP A 119 25.42 10.43 -0.91
CA ASP A 119 26.10 11.45 -0.11
C ASP A 119 25.06 12.27 0.64
N VAL A 120 25.42 12.75 1.84
CA VAL A 120 24.53 13.56 2.66
C VAL A 120 25.32 14.48 3.57
N GLU A 121 24.91 15.75 3.61
CA GLU A 121 25.45 16.71 4.57
C GLU A 121 24.55 16.78 5.81
N THR A 122 25.16 16.67 6.98
CA THR A 122 24.47 16.78 8.28
C THR A 122 25.06 17.93 9.10
N ASP A 123 24.24 18.58 9.92
CA ASP A 123 24.70 19.56 10.90
C ASP A 123 25.37 18.91 12.12
N GLU A 124 25.79 19.74 13.09
CA GLU A 124 26.43 19.30 14.34
C GLU A 124 25.52 18.41 15.20
N ASP A 125 24.20 18.50 15.01
CA ASP A 125 23.18 17.72 15.71
C ASP A 125 22.79 16.44 14.94
N GLY A 126 23.43 16.16 13.80
CA GLY A 126 23.18 14.99 12.96
C GLY A 126 21.91 15.07 12.11
N CYS A 127 21.31 16.26 11.97
CA CYS A 127 20.15 16.49 11.12
C CYS A 127 20.56 16.82 9.68
N LEU A 128 19.72 16.46 8.70
CA LEU A 128 20.03 16.72 7.28
C LEU A 128 20.00 18.23 6.98
N LEU A 129 21.04 18.73 6.32
CA LEU A 129 21.10 20.11 5.85
C LEU A 129 20.20 20.26 4.61
N ASN A 130 19.22 21.18 4.68
CA ASN A 130 18.50 21.62 3.49
C ASN A 130 19.36 22.68 2.78
N GLU A 131 19.96 22.33 1.64
CA GLU A 131 20.62 23.33 0.79
C GLU A 131 19.57 24.33 0.27
N LYS A 132 19.60 25.55 0.81
CA LYS A 132 18.91 26.69 0.18
C LYS A 132 19.70 27.06 -1.07
N HIS A 133 19.22 26.60 -2.22
CA HIS A 133 19.67 27.11 -3.51
C HIS A 133 19.17 28.56 -3.67
N ASP A 134 19.89 29.52 -3.10
CA ASP A 134 19.61 30.94 -3.30
C ASP A 134 20.92 31.73 -3.36
N GLN A 135 21.39 31.97 -4.59
CA GLN A 135 21.88 33.24 -5.12
C GLN A 135 22.67 33.01 -6.42
N ARG A 136 22.06 33.34 -7.56
CA ARG A 136 22.82 33.69 -8.76
C ARG A 136 23.32 35.14 -8.59
N PRO A 137 24.60 35.45 -8.85
CA PRO A 137 25.04 36.83 -8.89
C PRO A 137 24.52 37.51 -10.17
N TYR A 138 24.21 38.80 -10.07
CA TYR A 138 23.85 39.70 -11.17
C TYR A 138 24.95 39.79 -12.23
#